data_AF-A0AB40CWD7-F1
#
_entry.id   AF-A0AB40CWD7-F1
#
_cell.length_a   1.000
_cell.length_b   1.000
_cell.length_c   1.000
_cell.angle_alpha   90.00
_cell.angle_beta   90.00
_cell.angle_gamma   90.00
#
_symmetry.space_group_name_H-M   'P 1'
#
loop_
_entity.id
_entity.type
_entity.pdbx_description
1 polymer ?
#
loop_
_entity_poly.entity_id
_entity_poly.type
_entity_poly.pdbx_seq_one_letter_code
_entity_poly.pdbx_strand_id
1 'polypeptide(L)'
;MVVLGFKPNSRRRSRIKSSASSVFDVTKGRSHYGPGGGYHHFAGRDASRAFISGNFTGDGLIDSLHGLSSLEVKGIVDWRKFYFERYRYVGKLVGRYHDSQGNPTKYLKGVESKAKRAAQLEEKQKIEEAKIPSCNSKWSQEEGGEVWCETGYPRLVKRPVDIALTGRVSQRCACYKEDELGKPGLVVYDGCDYLSKVCRV
;
A
#
# COMPACT_ATOMS: atom_id res chain seq x y z
N MET A 1 5.64 11.35 -5.70
CA MET A 1 5.95 10.06 -6.33
C MET A 1 6.32 10.39 -7.77
N VAL A 2 6.94 9.50 -8.54
CA VAL A 2 8.28 9.86 -9.03
C VAL A 2 8.39 10.14 -10.51
N VAL A 3 9.13 11.18 -10.80
CA VAL A 3 9.66 11.50 -12.11
C VAL A 3 11.13 11.35 -11.95
N LEU A 4 11.67 10.42 -12.70
CA LEU A 4 13.05 10.08 -12.59
C LEU A 4 13.77 10.79 -13.74
N GLY A 5 14.33 11.96 -13.47
CA GLY A 5 15.10 12.72 -14.46
C GLY A 5 16.58 12.39 -14.37
N PHE A 6 17.23 12.12 -15.51
CA PHE A 6 18.67 12.31 -15.67
C PHE A 6 18.91 13.77 -16.04
N LYS A 7 19.96 14.40 -15.49
CA LYS A 7 20.56 15.57 -16.16
C LYS A 7 21.42 15.06 -17.32
N PRO A 8 21.07 15.29 -18.60
CA PRO A 8 22.08 15.22 -19.64
C PRO A 8 22.88 16.52 -19.59
N ASN A 9 24.18 16.41 -19.81
CA ASN A 9 25.01 17.57 -20.08
C ASN A 9 24.52 18.24 -21.37
N SER A 10 24.51 19.57 -21.40
CA SER A 10 24.24 20.45 -22.55
C SER A 10 22.79 20.82 -22.94
N ARG A 11 22.69 22.09 -23.33
CA ARG A 11 21.53 22.90 -23.72
C ARG A 11 20.61 22.19 -24.72
N ARG A 12 19.38 21.81 -24.34
CA ARG A 12 18.10 21.96 -25.10
C ARG A 12 16.93 21.16 -24.49
N ARG A 13 15.84 21.90 -24.20
CA ARG A 13 14.44 21.49 -23.97
C ARG A 13 14.18 20.34 -22.99
N SER A 14 14.07 20.70 -21.71
CA SER A 14 13.48 19.91 -20.64
C SER A 14 12.02 19.56 -20.97
N ARG A 15 11.70 18.28 -21.19
CA ARG A 15 10.32 17.78 -21.17
C ARG A 15 10.07 17.15 -19.81
N ILE A 16 9.09 17.69 -19.11
CA ILE A 16 8.83 17.57 -17.66
C ILE A 16 7.64 16.62 -17.47
N LYS A 17 7.64 15.71 -16.48
CA LYS A 17 6.43 14.97 -16.03
C LYS A 17 6.42 14.73 -14.50
N SER A 18 5.46 14.03 -13.82
CA SER A 18 5.12 14.09 -12.34
C SER A 18 4.93 12.78 -11.56
N SER A 19 4.74 12.79 -10.22
CA SER A 19 3.70 11.94 -9.60
C SER A 19 3.24 12.45 -8.22
N ALA A 20 1.93 12.69 -8.12
CA ALA A 20 1.25 13.76 -7.36
C ALA A 20 1.70 15.21 -7.67
N SER A 21 2.49 15.40 -8.72
CA SER A 21 3.30 16.57 -9.14
C SER A 21 4.77 16.58 -8.72
N SER A 22 5.21 15.95 -7.63
CA SER A 22 6.59 16.14 -7.17
C SER A 22 7.63 15.48 -8.10
N VAL A 23 8.61 16.24 -8.55
CA VAL A 23 9.67 15.84 -9.48
C VAL A 23 10.96 15.64 -8.68
N PHE A 24 11.70 14.57 -8.97
CA PHE A 24 12.93 14.22 -8.25
C PHE A 24 14.10 14.00 -9.22
N ASP A 25 15.29 14.38 -8.80
CA ASP A 25 16.54 13.99 -9.46
C ASP A 25 16.98 12.65 -8.90
N VAL A 26 17.03 11.65 -9.77
CA VAL A 26 17.38 10.29 -9.39
C VAL A 26 18.66 9.81 -10.03
N THR A 27 19.51 10.74 -10.43
CA THR A 27 20.83 10.41 -10.96
C THR A 27 21.61 9.48 -10.01
N LYS A 28 21.42 9.61 -8.68
CA LYS A 28 21.97 8.70 -7.66
C LYS A 28 21.50 7.24 -7.82
N GLY A 29 20.29 7.02 -8.34
CA GLY A 29 19.69 5.70 -8.59
C GLY A 29 19.83 5.23 -10.04
N ARG A 30 20.87 5.66 -10.75
CA ARG A 30 21.05 5.39 -12.19
C ARG A 30 20.96 3.91 -12.57
N SER A 31 21.44 3.00 -11.73
CA SER A 31 21.35 1.54 -11.94
C SER A 31 19.90 1.04 -12.02
N HIS A 32 18.98 1.71 -11.33
CA HIS A 32 17.56 1.35 -11.27
C HIS A 32 16.75 2.02 -12.39
N TYR A 33 17.01 3.30 -12.62
CA TYR A 33 16.15 4.17 -13.44
C TYR A 33 16.76 4.54 -14.79
N GLY A 34 18.04 4.27 -14.99
CA GLY A 34 18.74 4.47 -16.25
C GLY A 34 18.38 3.41 -17.29
N PRO A 35 18.81 3.61 -18.55
CA PRO A 35 18.66 2.60 -19.60
C PRO A 35 19.18 1.24 -19.12
N GLY A 36 18.39 0.18 -19.32
CA GLY A 36 18.68 -1.18 -18.85
C GLY A 36 18.32 -1.48 -17.38
N GLY A 37 17.93 -0.48 -16.59
CA GLY A 37 17.45 -0.68 -15.23
C GLY A 37 16.00 -1.16 -15.17
N GLY A 38 15.67 -1.99 -14.17
CA GLY A 38 14.32 -2.56 -14.01
C GLY A 38 13.21 -1.52 -13.80
N TYR A 39 13.56 -0.31 -13.38
CA TYR A 39 12.63 0.79 -13.14
C TYR A 39 12.76 1.93 -14.17
N HIS A 40 13.40 1.68 -15.32
CA HIS A 40 13.61 2.69 -16.35
C HIS A 40 12.30 3.27 -16.93
N HIS A 41 11.20 2.51 -16.92
CA HIS A 41 9.89 2.94 -17.42
C HIS A 41 9.34 4.17 -16.69
N PHE A 42 9.78 4.41 -15.45
CA PHE A 42 9.41 5.55 -14.64
C PHE A 42 10.20 6.83 -15.01
N ALA A 43 11.26 6.71 -15.82
CA ALA A 43 12.08 7.84 -16.26
C ALA A 43 11.29 8.84 -17.11
N GLY A 44 11.37 10.12 -16.72
CA GLY A 44 10.78 11.25 -17.44
C GLY A 44 9.25 11.24 -17.56
N ARG A 45 8.52 10.40 -16.81
CA ARG A 45 7.05 10.33 -16.89
C ARG A 45 6.35 10.28 -15.53
N ASP A 46 5.05 10.58 -15.54
CA ASP A 46 4.14 10.22 -14.46
C ASP A 46 3.53 8.86 -14.72
N ALA A 47 4.00 7.90 -13.93
CA ALA A 47 3.50 6.53 -13.90
C ALA A 47 3.06 6.19 -12.47
N SER A 48 2.31 7.12 -11.84
CA SER A 48 1.86 6.96 -10.46
C SER A 48 1.18 5.60 -10.23
N ARG A 49 0.32 5.19 -11.16
CA ARG A 49 -0.41 3.93 -11.03
C ARG A 49 0.50 2.70 -11.01
N ALA A 50 1.60 2.72 -11.77
CA ALA A 50 2.50 1.58 -11.90
C ALA A 50 3.23 1.22 -10.60
N PHE A 51 3.41 2.17 -9.66
CA PHE A 51 4.03 1.90 -8.36
C PHE A 51 3.22 0.92 -7.48
N ILE A 52 1.90 0.87 -7.67
CA ILE A 52 1.02 0.00 -6.88
C ILE A 52 0.54 -1.18 -7.70
N SER A 53 0.16 -0.94 -8.95
CA SER A 53 -0.32 -2.01 -9.82
C SER A 53 0.76 -2.99 -10.26
N GLY A 54 2.05 -2.60 -10.20
CA GLY A 54 3.15 -3.39 -10.80
C GLY A 54 3.08 -3.48 -12.32
N ASN A 55 2.09 -2.82 -12.94
CA ASN A 55 1.91 -2.80 -14.38
C ASN A 55 2.82 -1.72 -15.00
N PHE A 56 3.89 -2.16 -15.67
CA PHE A 56 4.83 -1.27 -16.37
C PHE A 56 4.53 -1.12 -17.88
N THR A 57 3.34 -1.53 -18.34
CA THR A 57 2.86 -1.31 -19.71
C THR A 57 2.03 -0.02 -19.84
N GLY A 58 1.67 0.35 -21.06
CA GLY A 58 1.12 1.68 -21.39
C GLY A 58 -0.10 2.11 -20.57
N ASP A 59 -0.95 1.17 -20.19
CA ASP A 59 -2.13 1.34 -19.34
C ASP A 59 -1.79 1.52 -17.84
N GLY A 60 -0.67 0.95 -17.38
CA GLY A 60 -0.14 1.14 -16.02
C GLY A 60 0.71 2.41 -15.87
N LEU A 61 1.40 2.84 -16.94
CA LEU A 61 2.27 4.02 -16.96
C LEU A 61 1.51 5.36 -17.12
N ILE A 62 0.48 5.56 -16.31
CA ILE A 62 -0.39 6.74 -16.32
C ILE A 62 -0.43 7.47 -14.97
N ASP A 63 -0.87 8.73 -15.01
CA ASP A 63 -0.93 9.64 -13.87
C ASP A 63 -2.21 9.50 -13.04
N SER A 64 -3.26 8.88 -13.59
CA SER A 64 -4.58 8.79 -12.96
C SER A 64 -4.59 7.73 -11.86
N LEU A 65 -5.13 8.07 -10.69
CA LEU A 65 -5.40 7.14 -9.57
C LEU A 65 -6.87 6.70 -9.51
N HIS A 66 -7.66 7.00 -10.55
CA HIS A 66 -9.06 6.60 -10.58
C HIS A 66 -9.21 5.07 -10.49
N GLY A 67 -10.19 4.59 -9.74
CA GLY A 67 -10.40 3.16 -9.52
C GLY A 67 -9.43 2.48 -8.53
N LEU A 68 -8.40 3.18 -8.04
CA LEU A 68 -7.56 2.64 -6.96
C LEU A 68 -8.30 2.71 -5.63
N SER A 69 -8.12 1.68 -4.81
CA SER A 69 -8.62 1.57 -3.45
C SER A 69 -7.97 2.61 -2.52
N SER A 70 -8.49 2.77 -1.30
CA SER A 70 -7.95 3.75 -0.35
C SER A 70 -6.56 3.36 0.13
N LEU A 71 -6.32 2.05 0.30
CA LEU A 71 -5.02 1.53 0.69
C LEU A 71 -3.97 1.76 -0.41
N GLU A 72 -4.32 1.50 -1.67
CA GLU A 72 -3.44 1.74 -2.81
C GLU A 72 -3.07 3.22 -2.95
N VAL A 73 -4.06 4.13 -2.84
CA VAL A 73 -3.82 5.57 -2.87
C VAL A 73 -2.91 6.02 -1.73
N LYS A 74 -3.06 5.44 -0.52
CA LYS A 74 -2.14 5.70 0.58
C LYS A 74 -0.72 5.23 0.26
N GLY A 75 -0.56 4.02 -0.29
CA GLY A 75 0.74 3.51 -0.71
C GLY A 75 1.47 4.47 -1.68
N ILE A 76 0.74 5.10 -2.59
CA ILE A 76 1.27 6.13 -3.51
C ILE A 76 1.79 7.36 -2.76
N VAL A 77 1.05 7.82 -1.76
CA VAL A 77 1.45 8.96 -0.91
C VAL A 77 2.66 8.59 -0.04
N ASP A 78 2.75 7.35 0.45
CA ASP A 78 3.89 6.89 1.24
C ASP A 78 5.15 6.75 0.37
N TRP A 79 5.03 6.22 -0.85
CA TRP A 79 6.11 6.27 -1.84
C TRP A 79 6.57 7.71 -2.11
N ARG A 80 5.65 8.68 -2.20
CA ARG A 80 6.04 10.10 -2.33
C ARG A 80 6.92 10.56 -1.17
N LYS A 81 6.61 10.20 0.08
CA LYS A 81 7.44 10.55 1.26
C LYS A 81 8.83 9.92 1.19
N PHE A 82 8.90 8.63 0.87
CA PHE A 82 10.17 7.92 0.68
C PHE A 82 11.09 8.65 -0.33
N TYR A 83 10.54 9.16 -1.43
CA TYR A 83 11.34 9.89 -2.41
C TYR A 83 11.81 11.26 -1.94
N PHE A 84 11.02 11.95 -1.11
CA PHE A 84 11.48 13.18 -0.44
C PHE A 84 12.67 12.92 0.50
N GLU A 85 12.70 11.76 1.14
CA GLU A 85 13.79 11.38 2.06
C GLU A 85 15.04 10.90 1.32
N ARG A 86 14.89 10.25 0.15
CA ARG A 86 15.98 9.53 -0.53
C ARG A 86 16.57 10.25 -1.74
N TYR A 87 15.82 11.16 -2.36
CA TYR A 87 16.21 11.81 -3.61
C TYR A 87 16.06 13.32 -3.52
N ARG A 88 16.82 14.02 -4.36
CA ARG A 88 16.78 15.47 -4.41
C ARG A 88 15.48 15.92 -5.09
N TYR A 89 14.62 16.61 -4.36
CA TYR A 89 13.44 17.25 -4.91
C TYR A 89 13.83 18.39 -5.86
N VAL A 90 13.20 18.46 -7.05
CA VAL A 90 13.50 19.49 -8.06
C VAL A 90 12.30 20.35 -8.47
N GLY A 91 11.07 19.98 -8.10
CA GLY A 91 9.91 20.84 -8.38
C GLY A 91 8.58 20.10 -8.48
N LYS A 92 7.61 20.76 -9.11
CA LYS A 92 6.24 20.28 -9.30
C LYS A 92 5.91 20.21 -10.80
N LEU A 93 5.17 19.20 -11.26
CA LEU A 93 4.58 19.18 -12.59
C LEU A 93 3.20 19.85 -12.59
N VAL A 94 3.01 20.76 -13.53
CA VAL A 94 1.71 21.31 -13.90
C VAL A 94 0.85 20.25 -14.58
N GLY A 95 -0.40 20.08 -14.15
CA GLY A 95 -1.37 19.14 -14.71
C GLY A 95 -2.43 18.71 -13.70
N ARG A 96 -2.73 17.40 -13.67
CA ARG A 96 -3.82 16.83 -12.86
C ARG A 96 -3.74 17.22 -11.38
N TYR A 97 -2.54 17.29 -10.82
CA TYR A 97 -2.33 17.48 -9.39
C TYR A 97 -2.01 18.92 -8.99
N HIS A 98 -1.42 19.71 -9.89
CA HIS A 98 -1.03 21.09 -9.63
C HIS A 98 -1.37 21.98 -10.82
N ASP A 99 -1.87 23.18 -10.57
CA ASP A 99 -2.16 24.15 -11.63
C ASP A 99 -0.89 24.82 -12.18
N SER A 100 -1.07 25.76 -13.13
CA SER A 100 0.02 26.52 -13.75
C SER A 100 0.80 27.40 -12.77
N GLN A 101 0.22 27.73 -11.62
CA GLN A 101 0.85 28.49 -10.54
C GLN A 101 1.52 27.58 -9.50
N GLY A 102 1.39 26.26 -9.65
CA GLY A 102 1.94 25.28 -8.72
C GLY A 102 1.11 25.10 -7.44
N ASN A 103 -0.16 25.52 -7.44
CA ASN A 103 -1.11 25.27 -6.36
C ASN A 103 -1.73 23.87 -6.48
N PRO A 104 -2.08 23.22 -5.36
CA PRO A 104 -2.73 21.91 -5.37
C PRO A 104 -4.13 21.97 -5.95
N THR A 105 -4.43 21.11 -6.93
CA THR A 105 -5.77 20.99 -7.53
C THR A 105 -6.74 20.32 -6.56
N LYS A 106 -8.05 20.42 -6.85
CA LYS A 106 -9.10 19.66 -6.14
C LYS A 106 -8.81 18.14 -6.17
N TYR A 107 -8.25 17.64 -7.27
CA TYR A 107 -7.88 16.24 -7.41
C TYR A 107 -6.81 15.84 -6.39
N LEU A 108 -5.72 16.61 -6.28
CA LEU A 108 -4.67 16.33 -5.30
C LEU A 108 -5.19 16.38 -3.86
N LYS A 109 -6.00 17.39 -3.51
CA LYS A 109 -6.60 17.50 -2.17
C LYS A 109 -7.46 16.27 -1.83
N GLY A 110 -8.21 15.75 -2.81
CA GLY A 110 -8.97 14.51 -2.69
C GLY A 110 -8.09 13.28 -2.46
N VAL A 111 -6.98 13.17 -3.21
CA VAL A 111 -5.99 12.10 -3.05
C VAL A 111 -5.36 12.13 -1.65
N GLU A 112 -4.92 13.29 -1.18
CA GLU A 112 -4.30 13.45 0.14
C GLU A 112 -5.30 13.17 1.27
N SER A 113 -6.55 13.60 1.13
CA SER A 113 -7.62 13.31 2.10
C SER A 113 -7.94 11.82 2.17
N LYS A 114 -8.03 11.14 1.01
CA LYS A 114 -8.25 9.69 0.92
C LYS A 114 -7.11 8.92 1.57
N ALA A 115 -5.86 9.28 1.31
CA ALA A 115 -4.69 8.67 1.94
C ALA A 115 -4.64 8.91 3.46
N LYS A 116 -4.95 10.14 3.92
CA LYS A 116 -5.00 10.48 5.35
C LYS A 116 -6.05 9.64 6.08
N ARG A 117 -7.25 9.53 5.50
CA ARG A 117 -8.33 8.70 6.07
C ARG A 117 -7.91 7.23 6.14
N ALA A 118 -7.28 6.70 5.09
CA ALA A 118 -6.78 5.34 5.09
C ALA A 118 -5.78 5.10 6.23
N ALA A 119 -4.81 6.00 6.41
CA ALA A 119 -3.80 5.89 7.48
C ALA A 119 -4.43 5.93 8.88
N GLN A 120 -5.42 6.79 9.10
CA GLN A 120 -6.15 6.87 10.37
C GLN A 120 -6.93 5.59 10.68
N LEU A 121 -7.55 5.00 9.65
CA LEU A 121 -8.30 3.76 9.81
C LEU A 121 -7.37 2.57 10.08
N GLU A 122 -6.24 2.45 9.36
CA GLU A 122 -5.23 1.41 9.61
C GLU A 122 -4.68 1.49 11.03
N GLU A 123 -4.34 2.69 11.50
CA GLU A 123 -3.83 2.89 12.86
C GLU A 123 -4.88 2.51 13.91
N LYS A 124 -6.14 2.92 13.71
CA LYS A 124 -7.24 2.50 14.58
C LYS A 124 -7.40 0.98 14.59
N GLN A 125 -7.37 0.33 13.43
CA GLN A 125 -7.45 -1.13 13.35
C GLN A 125 -6.29 -1.79 14.11
N LYS A 126 -5.07 -1.30 13.93
CA LYS A 126 -3.88 -1.81 14.63
C LYS A 126 -4.02 -1.71 16.16
N ILE A 127 -4.52 -0.58 16.67
CA ILE A 127 -4.76 -0.38 18.11
C ILE A 127 -5.81 -1.35 18.65
N GLU A 128 -6.92 -1.56 17.92
CA GLU A 128 -7.96 -2.51 18.33
C GLU A 128 -7.48 -3.97 18.25
N GLU A 129 -6.71 -4.32 17.20
CA GLU A 129 -6.17 -5.66 17.02
C GLU A 129 -5.12 -6.00 18.08
N ALA A 130 -4.32 -5.02 18.52
CA ALA A 130 -3.33 -5.21 19.59
C ALA A 130 -3.94 -5.60 20.95
N LYS A 131 -5.25 -5.36 21.16
CA LYS A 131 -5.95 -5.77 22.38
C LYS A 131 -6.20 -7.28 22.45
N ILE A 132 -6.14 -7.99 21.32
CA ILE A 132 -6.46 -9.41 21.22
C ILE A 132 -5.29 -10.14 20.56
N PRO A 133 -4.60 -11.04 21.28
CA PRO A 133 -3.43 -11.74 20.76
C PRO A 133 -3.70 -12.41 19.41
N SER A 134 -2.74 -12.32 18.50
CA SER A 134 -2.75 -13.12 17.27
C SER A 134 -2.48 -14.58 17.60
N CYS A 135 -3.00 -15.49 16.78
CA CYS A 135 -2.64 -16.89 16.87
C CYS A 135 -1.18 -17.11 16.45
N ASN A 136 -0.56 -18.13 17.04
CA ASN A 136 0.65 -18.71 16.50
C ASN A 136 0.32 -19.51 15.24
N SER A 137 1.28 -19.61 14.32
CA SER A 137 1.13 -20.38 13.09
C SER A 137 2.44 -21.04 12.68
N LYS A 138 2.34 -22.25 12.14
CA LYS A 138 3.45 -22.97 11.50
C LYS A 138 2.97 -23.53 10.16
N TRP A 139 3.88 -23.69 9.22
CA TRP A 139 3.59 -24.31 7.94
C TRP A 139 4.75 -25.21 7.53
N SER A 140 4.43 -26.39 7.02
CA SER A 140 5.40 -27.27 6.36
C SER A 140 4.80 -27.86 5.08
N GLN A 141 5.67 -28.29 4.16
CA GLN A 141 5.24 -28.89 2.90
C GLN A 141 4.51 -30.22 3.11
N GLU A 142 4.88 -30.99 4.14
CA GLU A 142 4.34 -32.33 4.41
C GLU A 142 3.04 -32.29 5.21
N GLU A 143 2.93 -31.39 6.19
CA GLU A 143 1.80 -31.38 7.13
C GLU A 143 0.82 -30.22 6.92
N GLY A 144 1.10 -29.33 5.96
CA GLY A 144 0.29 -28.15 5.70
C GLY A 144 0.43 -27.07 6.79
N GLY A 145 -0.58 -26.22 6.90
CA GLY A 145 -0.63 -25.15 7.90
C GLY A 145 -1.24 -25.62 9.21
N GLU A 146 -0.77 -25.06 10.31
CA GLU A 146 -1.39 -25.21 11.62
C GLU A 146 -1.36 -23.87 12.35
N VAL A 147 -2.47 -23.55 13.02
CA VAL A 147 -2.60 -22.38 13.89
C VAL A 147 -3.00 -22.79 15.29
N TRP A 148 -2.47 -22.12 16.30
CA TRP A 148 -2.80 -22.42 17.69
C TRP A 148 -2.70 -21.20 18.59
N CYS A 149 -3.26 -21.34 19.79
CA CYS A 149 -3.18 -20.36 20.86
C CYS A 149 -2.49 -20.99 22.08
N GLU A 150 -1.51 -20.30 22.66
CA GLU A 150 -0.93 -20.72 23.95
C GLU A 150 -1.98 -20.66 25.06
N THR A 151 -2.78 -19.59 25.04
CA THR A 151 -3.92 -19.40 25.94
C THR A 151 -5.15 -19.08 25.10
N GLY A 152 -6.22 -19.86 25.28
CA GLY A 152 -7.49 -19.69 24.56
C GLY A 152 -7.61 -20.55 23.31
N TYR A 153 -8.50 -20.14 22.42
CA TYR A 153 -8.91 -20.88 21.23
C TYR A 153 -8.81 -19.99 19.98
N PRO A 154 -8.25 -20.49 18.88
CA PRO A 154 -8.10 -19.73 17.64
C PRO A 154 -9.46 -19.44 16.99
N ARG A 155 -9.68 -18.19 16.59
CA ARG A 155 -10.86 -17.74 15.84
C ARG A 155 -10.46 -16.85 14.68
N LEU A 156 -11.11 -17.08 13.54
CA LEU A 156 -11.08 -16.18 12.39
C LEU A 156 -11.99 -14.99 12.65
N VAL A 157 -11.43 -13.79 12.54
CA VAL A 157 -12.15 -12.52 12.76
C VAL A 157 -11.97 -11.65 11.52
N LYS A 158 -13.08 -11.07 11.02
CA LYS A 158 -13.03 -10.14 9.88
C LYS A 158 -12.26 -8.87 10.24
N ARG A 159 -11.57 -8.31 9.25
CA ARG A 159 -10.89 -7.01 9.34
C ARG A 159 -11.73 -5.96 8.62
N PRO A 160 -12.72 -5.34 9.29
CA PRO A 160 -13.69 -4.45 8.62
C PRO A 160 -13.02 -3.21 8.01
N VAL A 161 -11.93 -2.73 8.58
CA VAL A 161 -11.18 -1.60 8.00
C VAL A 161 -10.47 -2.04 6.72
N ASP A 162 -9.81 -3.20 6.68
CA ASP A 162 -9.23 -3.74 5.43
C ASP A 162 -10.29 -3.84 4.33
N ILE A 163 -11.48 -4.36 4.67
CA ILE A 163 -12.60 -4.48 3.75
C ILE A 163 -13.01 -3.11 3.22
N ALA A 164 -13.15 -2.11 4.11
CA ALA A 164 -13.50 -0.74 3.71
C ALA A 164 -12.40 -0.07 2.87
N LEU A 165 -11.13 -0.40 3.10
CA LEU A 165 -10.00 0.22 2.40
C LEU A 165 -9.70 -0.42 1.05
N THR A 166 -9.94 -1.72 0.90
CA THR A 166 -9.59 -2.52 -0.28
C THR A 166 -10.79 -3.00 -1.09
N GLY A 167 -11.97 -3.08 -0.49
CA GLY A 167 -13.17 -3.70 -1.06
C GLY A 167 -13.15 -5.24 -1.05
N ARG A 168 -12.14 -5.87 -0.43
CA ARG A 168 -11.97 -7.33 -0.40
C ARG A 168 -12.16 -7.88 1.00
N VAL A 169 -12.73 -9.08 1.11
CA VAL A 169 -12.86 -9.79 2.39
C VAL A 169 -11.46 -10.09 2.93
N SER A 170 -11.21 -9.67 4.17
CA SER A 170 -9.96 -9.90 4.89
C SER A 170 -10.29 -10.41 6.29
N GLN A 171 -9.54 -11.40 6.76
CA GLN A 171 -9.68 -12.02 8.07
C GLN A 171 -8.31 -12.21 8.70
N ARG A 172 -8.26 -12.28 10.04
CA ARG A 172 -7.07 -12.69 10.80
C ARG A 172 -7.45 -13.75 11.82
N CYS A 173 -6.45 -14.50 12.28
CA CYS A 173 -6.60 -15.33 13.47
C CYS A 173 -6.36 -14.51 14.73
N ALA A 174 -7.18 -14.72 15.75
CA ALA A 174 -7.00 -14.17 17.09
C ALA A 174 -7.37 -15.21 18.16
N CYS A 175 -6.70 -15.13 19.32
CA CYS A 175 -6.93 -16.03 20.44
C CYS A 175 -7.97 -15.46 21.40
N TYR A 176 -9.03 -16.22 21.65
CA TYR A 176 -10.10 -15.85 22.58
C TYR A 176 -10.19 -16.83 23.74
N LYS A 177 -10.56 -16.34 24.92
CA LYS A 177 -10.88 -17.20 26.06
C LYS A 177 -12.22 -17.88 25.86
N GLU A 178 -12.48 -18.93 26.64
CA GLU A 178 -13.68 -19.75 26.52
C GLU A 178 -14.98 -18.95 26.71
N ASP A 179 -14.99 -18.06 27.70
CA ASP A 179 -16.09 -17.16 28.03
C ASP A 179 -16.37 -16.11 26.94
N GLU A 180 -15.42 -15.91 26.02
CA GLU A 180 -15.52 -14.96 24.93
C GLU A 180 -15.97 -15.59 23.60
N LEU A 181 -16.02 -16.92 23.50
CA LEU A 181 -16.29 -17.61 22.24
C LEU A 181 -17.70 -17.36 21.69
N GLY A 182 -18.65 -16.94 22.55
CA GLY A 182 -20.00 -16.55 22.16
C GLY A 182 -20.09 -15.16 21.50
N LYS A 183 -18.99 -14.40 21.41
CA LYS A 183 -19.00 -13.08 20.76
C LYS A 183 -19.35 -13.21 19.27
N PRO A 184 -20.16 -12.29 18.71
CA PRO A 184 -20.52 -12.34 17.30
C PRO A 184 -19.31 -12.09 16.39
N GLY A 185 -19.30 -12.75 15.23
CA GLY A 185 -18.25 -12.56 14.22
C GLY A 185 -16.98 -13.39 14.43
N LEU A 186 -16.95 -14.26 15.44
CA LEU A 186 -15.93 -15.28 15.61
C LEU A 186 -16.27 -16.50 14.75
N VAL A 187 -15.33 -16.92 13.91
CA VAL A 187 -15.51 -18.07 13.00
C VAL A 187 -14.47 -19.13 13.34
N VAL A 188 -14.90 -20.39 13.41
CA VAL A 188 -14.00 -21.55 13.57
C VAL A 188 -13.42 -21.91 12.22
N TYR A 189 -12.18 -22.42 12.20
CA TYR A 189 -11.58 -22.96 10.98
C TYR A 189 -12.39 -24.13 10.44
N ASP A 190 -12.45 -24.25 9.12
CA ASP A 190 -13.14 -25.37 8.48
C ASP A 190 -12.54 -26.71 8.94
N GLY A 191 -13.39 -27.65 9.33
CA GLY A 191 -12.97 -28.95 9.88
C GLY A 191 -12.33 -28.92 11.29
N CYS A 192 -12.25 -27.77 11.96
CA CYS A 192 -11.71 -27.67 13.32
C CYS A 192 -12.82 -27.77 14.39
N ASP A 193 -12.56 -28.49 15.48
CA ASP A 193 -13.48 -28.55 16.62
C ASP A 193 -13.61 -27.19 17.32
N TYR A 194 -14.80 -26.88 17.82
CA TYR A 194 -15.10 -25.61 18.47
C TYR A 194 -14.18 -25.32 19.67
N LEU A 195 -13.86 -26.33 20.49
CA LEU A 195 -12.95 -26.19 21.63
C LEU A 195 -11.53 -26.66 21.31
N SER A 196 -11.16 -26.80 20.04
CA SER A 196 -9.77 -27.09 19.71
C SER A 196 -8.86 -25.89 19.95
N LYS A 197 -7.73 -26.13 20.62
CA LYS A 197 -6.67 -25.13 20.80
C LYS A 197 -5.73 -25.04 19.59
N VAL A 198 -5.83 -26.01 18.68
CA VAL A 198 -4.98 -26.17 17.49
C VAL A 198 -5.86 -26.50 16.29
N CYS A 199 -5.75 -25.75 15.19
CA CYS A 199 -6.50 -25.99 13.95
C CYS A 199 -5.54 -26.16 12.77
N ARG A 200 -5.83 -27.14 11.91
CA ARG A 200 -5.13 -27.30 10.61
C ARG A 200 -5.74 -26.35 9.58
N VAL A 201 -4.89 -25.77 8.71
CA VAL A 201 -5.25 -24.72 7.74
C VAL A 201 -4.59 -24.92 6.38
#